data_AF-A0A8J2X3B8-F1
#
_entry.id   AF-A0A8J2X3B8-F1
#
_cell.length_a   1.000
_cell.length_b   1.000
_cell.length_c   1.000
_cell.angle_alpha   90.00
_cell.angle_beta   90.00
_cell.angle_gamma   90.00
#
_symmetry.space_group_name_H-M   'P 1'
#
loop_
_entity.id
_entity.type
_entity.pdbx_description
1 polymer ?
#
loop_
_entity_poly.entity_id
_entity_poly.type
_entity_poly.pdbx_seq_one_letter_code
_entity_poly.pdbx_strand_id
1 'polypeptide(L)'
;MTSSAIHGDEDVELMEVGTEGLSWADARDRLAREGANKPRPPCDCPAVVCCLLPCLTSLPSMRAYARCVTEDACVRRDGAWNDVDAVDVVRGDLVLVQEGELAPADLRLASCTDDFLVSMLRLNGVDAPVSLKVGDSVPLGAECLRGNGKGVVIAIGDNTNLARRIRSGRWPPARGRSARSSETTNSPLNAIAATINITSPYSQGTAAL
;
A
#
# COMPACT_ATOMS: atom_id res chain seq x y z
N MET A 1 13.07 14.31 19.43
CA MET A 1 11.93 15.25 19.45
C MET A 1 12.19 16.31 18.39
N THR A 2 11.10 16.76 17.75
CA THR A 2 10.97 17.80 16.69
C THR A 2 11.34 17.41 15.25
N SER A 3 10.33 16.95 14.49
CA SER A 3 9.99 17.46 13.15
C SER A 3 8.77 16.72 12.58
N SER A 4 7.59 16.96 13.14
CA SER A 4 6.30 16.54 12.55
C SER A 4 5.33 17.73 12.41
N ALA A 5 5.87 18.95 12.28
CA ALA A 5 5.11 20.19 12.32
C ALA A 5 5.34 21.09 11.09
N ILE A 6 5.41 20.50 9.91
CA ILE A 6 5.32 21.18 8.63
C ILE A 6 4.52 20.23 7.75
N HIS A 7 3.37 20.69 7.24
CA HIS A 7 2.43 20.13 6.24
C HIS A 7 0.98 20.56 6.55
N GLY A 8 0.71 21.16 7.73
CA GLY A 8 -0.65 21.56 8.13
C GLY A 8 -1.28 22.69 7.31
N ASP A 9 -0.49 23.56 6.67
CA ASP A 9 -1.00 24.74 5.95
C ASP A 9 -1.17 24.51 4.44
N GLU A 10 -0.41 23.61 3.80
CA GLU A 10 -0.57 23.29 2.36
C GLU A 10 -1.76 22.36 2.09
N ASP A 11 -2.17 21.54 3.07
CA ASP A 11 -3.34 20.68 2.97
C ASP A 11 -4.67 21.47 2.95
N VAL A 12 -4.66 22.72 3.42
CA VAL A 12 -5.83 23.61 3.48
C VAL A 12 -6.19 24.12 2.08
N GLU A 13 -5.20 24.41 1.23
CA GLU A 13 -5.42 24.89 -0.15
C GLU A 13 -6.00 23.77 -1.05
N LEU A 14 -5.74 22.50 -0.70
CA LEU A 14 -6.33 21.33 -1.38
C LEU A 14 -7.81 21.10 -1.05
N MET A 15 -8.30 21.63 0.07
CA MET A 15 -9.74 21.59 0.39
C MET A 15 -10.56 22.64 -0.40
N GLU A 16 -9.90 23.57 -1.10
CA GLU A 16 -10.55 24.52 -2.02
C GLU A 16 -10.72 23.99 -3.44
N VAL A 17 -10.39 22.71 -3.70
CA VAL A 17 -10.77 22.08 -4.97
C VAL A 17 -12.29 22.07 -5.03
N GLY A 18 -12.85 23.04 -5.75
CA GLY A 18 -14.27 23.23 -5.90
C GLY A 18 -14.95 21.95 -6.38
N THR A 19 -16.28 21.94 -6.30
CA THR A 19 -17.07 20.76 -6.70
C THR A 19 -16.83 20.32 -8.15
N GLU A 20 -16.25 21.17 -8.98
CA GLU A 20 -15.93 20.93 -10.39
C GLU A 20 -14.60 20.18 -10.62
N GLY A 21 -13.73 20.08 -9.62
CA GLY A 21 -12.40 19.46 -9.77
C GLY A 21 -11.38 20.38 -10.46
N LEU A 22 -10.28 19.79 -10.92
CA LEU A 22 -9.14 20.52 -11.52
C LEU A 22 -9.35 20.73 -13.04
N SER A 23 -8.78 21.77 -13.65
CA SER A 23 -8.80 21.88 -15.12
C SER A 23 -7.80 20.93 -15.79
N TRP A 24 -8.04 20.54 -17.05
CA TRP A 24 -7.05 19.77 -17.82
C TRP A 24 -5.72 20.50 -18.00
N ALA A 25 -5.75 21.82 -18.13
CA ALA A 25 -4.55 22.65 -18.27
C ALA A 25 -3.71 22.61 -16.99
N ASP A 26 -4.35 22.82 -15.83
CA ASP A 26 -3.67 22.79 -14.53
C ASP A 26 -3.15 21.40 -14.21
N ALA A 27 -3.91 20.35 -14.54
CA ALA A 27 -3.48 18.96 -14.35
C ALA A 27 -2.22 18.66 -15.14
N ARG A 28 -2.17 19.07 -16.41
CA ARG A 28 -0.99 18.91 -17.27
C ARG A 28 0.21 19.69 -16.74
N ASP A 29 -0.02 20.91 -16.28
CA ASP A 29 1.04 21.76 -15.73
C ASP A 29 1.59 21.19 -14.41
N ARG A 30 0.75 20.61 -13.55
CA ARG A 30 1.17 19.89 -12.34
C ARG A 30 1.94 18.63 -12.69
N LEU A 31 1.47 17.83 -13.65
CA LEU A 31 2.16 16.62 -14.12
C LEU A 31 3.57 16.95 -14.63
N ALA A 32 3.71 18.06 -15.35
CA ALA A 32 5.01 18.54 -15.85
C ALA A 32 5.97 18.99 -14.73
N ARG A 33 5.45 19.53 -13.62
CA ARG A 33 6.26 20.01 -12.48
C ARG A 33 6.60 18.92 -11.47
N GLU A 34 5.62 18.11 -11.11
CA GLU A 34 5.71 17.14 -10.00
C GLU A 34 6.06 15.73 -10.50
N GLY A 35 5.81 15.44 -11.77
CA GLY A 35 5.99 14.13 -12.37
C GLY A 35 4.78 13.20 -12.18
N ALA A 36 4.88 12.01 -12.76
CA ALA A 36 3.82 11.01 -12.77
C ALA A 36 3.54 10.41 -11.38
N ASN A 37 2.30 10.02 -11.12
CA ASN A 37 1.90 9.23 -9.95
C ASN A 37 2.38 7.78 -10.08
N LYS A 38 3.70 7.61 -9.93
CA LYS A 38 4.36 6.31 -10.01
C LYS A 38 5.23 6.09 -8.77
N PRO A 39 4.71 5.40 -7.74
CA PRO A 39 5.50 5.10 -6.55
C PRO A 39 6.73 4.27 -6.91
N ARG A 40 7.90 4.54 -6.35
CA ARG A 40 9.06 3.67 -6.60
C ARG A 40 8.77 2.21 -6.23
N PRO A 41 9.11 1.26 -7.13
CA PRO A 41 9.00 -0.15 -6.82
C PRO A 41 10.01 -0.55 -5.74
N PRO A 42 9.78 -1.65 -5.00
CA PRO A 42 10.67 -2.10 -3.92
C PRO A 42 12.01 -2.69 -4.40
N CYS A 43 12.23 -2.83 -5.71
CA CYS A 43 13.51 -3.19 -6.27
C CYS A 43 14.06 -2.04 -7.12
N ASP A 44 15.25 -1.57 -6.77
CA ASP A 44 16.00 -0.55 -7.53
C ASP A 44 16.70 -1.16 -8.77
N CYS A 45 15.98 -1.97 -9.55
CA CYS A 45 16.48 -2.45 -10.83
C CYS A 45 16.02 -1.51 -11.95
N PRO A 46 16.88 -1.20 -12.95
CA PRO A 46 16.45 -0.47 -14.15
C PRO A 46 15.22 -1.17 -14.75
N ALA A 47 14.19 -0.41 -15.13
CA ALA A 47 12.91 -0.95 -15.60
C ALA A 47 13.05 -2.04 -16.68
N VAL A 48 14.10 -1.95 -17.50
CA VAL A 48 14.45 -2.90 -18.56
C VAL A 48 14.79 -4.30 -18.03
N VAL A 49 15.34 -4.41 -16.82
CA VAL A 49 15.73 -5.69 -16.21
C VAL A 49 14.51 -6.48 -15.72
N CYS A 50 13.45 -5.79 -15.28
CA CYS A 50 12.22 -6.42 -14.80
C CYS A 50 11.44 -7.12 -15.92
N CYS A 51 11.49 -6.59 -17.15
CA CYS A 51 10.89 -7.21 -18.33
C CYS A 51 11.68 -8.44 -18.84
N LEU A 52 12.98 -8.52 -18.57
CA LEU A 52 13.86 -9.60 -19.02
C LEU A 52 13.99 -10.74 -18.00
N LEU A 53 13.54 -10.53 -16.76
CA LEU A 53 13.64 -11.49 -15.67
C LEU A 53 12.27 -11.69 -14.99
N PRO A 54 11.42 -12.63 -15.48
CA PRO A 54 10.13 -12.93 -14.88
C PRO A 54 10.21 -13.42 -13.41
N CYS A 55 11.41 -13.74 -12.91
CA CYS A 55 11.61 -14.03 -11.50
C CYS A 55 11.42 -12.80 -10.59
N LEU A 56 11.67 -11.58 -11.08
CA LEU A 56 11.50 -10.35 -10.28
C LEU A 56 10.02 -10.07 -9.98
N THR A 57 9.13 -10.26 -10.96
CA THR A 57 7.68 -10.13 -10.75
C THR A 57 7.11 -11.22 -9.85
N SER A 58 7.85 -12.32 -9.65
CA SER A 58 7.48 -13.41 -8.74
C SER A 58 7.81 -13.14 -7.27
N LEU A 59 8.68 -12.15 -6.99
CA LEU A 59 9.08 -11.80 -5.63
C LEU A 59 7.86 -11.39 -4.79
N PRO A 60 7.78 -11.82 -3.51
CA PRO A 60 6.67 -11.44 -2.64
C PRO A 60 6.50 -9.92 -2.50
N SER A 61 7.59 -9.17 -2.46
CA SER A 61 7.61 -7.71 -2.40
C SER A 61 6.98 -7.06 -3.63
N MET A 62 7.34 -7.54 -4.82
CA MET A 62 6.82 -7.05 -6.10
C MET A 62 5.36 -7.43 -6.32
N ARG A 63 4.98 -8.67 -5.99
CA ARG A 63 3.58 -9.10 -6.04
C ARG A 63 2.69 -8.30 -5.10
N ALA A 64 3.18 -8.00 -3.90
CA ALA A 64 2.44 -7.14 -2.98
C ALA A 64 2.27 -5.74 -3.57
N TYR A 65 3.33 -5.20 -4.19
CA TYR A 65 3.33 -3.84 -4.72
C TYR A 65 2.33 -3.71 -5.87
N ALA A 66 2.36 -4.67 -6.81
CA ALA A 66 1.44 -4.72 -7.93
C ALA A 66 -0.04 -4.86 -7.51
N ARG A 67 -0.34 -5.35 -6.30
CA ARG A 67 -1.72 -5.41 -5.80
C ARG A 67 -2.21 -4.10 -5.18
N CYS A 68 -1.33 -3.13 -4.94
CA CYS A 68 -1.66 -1.83 -4.36
C CYS A 68 -1.79 -0.73 -5.41
N VAL A 69 -1.11 -0.86 -6.55
CA VAL A 69 -1.11 0.14 -7.62
C VAL A 69 -2.21 -0.21 -8.63
N THR A 70 -3.00 0.78 -9.03
CA THR A 70 -4.03 0.64 -10.07
C THR A 70 -3.49 1.11 -11.42
N GLU A 71 -4.16 0.71 -12.50
CA GLU A 71 -3.83 1.16 -13.86
C GLU A 71 -4.66 2.40 -14.23
N ASP A 72 -5.83 2.55 -13.65
CA ASP A 72 -6.81 3.59 -13.92
C ASP A 72 -7.29 4.29 -12.64
N ALA A 73 -7.90 5.45 -12.83
CA ALA A 73 -8.52 6.26 -11.79
C ALA A 73 -9.67 7.11 -12.37
N CYS A 74 -10.79 7.21 -11.64
CA CYS A 74 -11.88 8.11 -11.99
C CYS A 74 -11.67 9.48 -11.31
N VAL A 75 -11.34 10.50 -12.10
CA VAL A 75 -11.07 11.87 -11.63
C VAL A 75 -12.10 12.87 -12.15
N ARG A 76 -12.38 13.90 -11.35
CA ARG A 76 -13.19 15.03 -11.80
C ARG A 76 -12.29 16.13 -12.34
N ARG A 77 -12.43 16.43 -13.63
CA ARG A 77 -11.74 17.53 -14.29
C ARG A 77 -12.70 18.33 -15.16
N ASP A 78 -12.58 19.66 -15.12
CA ASP A 78 -13.47 20.61 -15.81
C ASP A 78 -14.97 20.29 -15.60
N GLY A 79 -15.34 19.94 -14.37
CA GLY A 79 -16.73 19.65 -13.98
C GLY A 79 -17.22 18.24 -14.30
N ALA A 80 -16.51 17.46 -15.11
CA ALA A 80 -16.89 16.12 -15.56
C ALA A 80 -16.04 15.02 -14.91
N TRP A 81 -16.64 13.84 -14.70
CA TRP A 81 -15.91 12.63 -14.31
C TRP A 81 -15.28 11.98 -15.53
N ASN A 82 -14.01 11.63 -15.44
CA ASN A 82 -13.22 11.06 -16.52
C ASN A 82 -12.34 9.94 -15.97
N ASP A 83 -12.25 8.84 -16.71
CA ASP A 83 -11.28 7.80 -16.43
C ASP A 83 -9.95 8.18 -17.05
N VAL A 84 -8.90 8.22 -16.23
CA VAL A 84 -7.53 8.53 -16.63
C VAL A 84 -6.59 7.42 -16.21
N ASP A 85 -5.42 7.33 -16.83
CA ASP A 85 -4.36 6.45 -16.33
C ASP A 85 -3.96 6.91 -14.91
N ALA A 86 -3.82 5.96 -13.99
CA ALA A 86 -3.43 6.24 -12.62
C ALA A 86 -2.09 7.01 -12.54
N VAL A 87 -1.21 6.88 -13.55
CA VAL A 87 0.06 7.62 -13.64
C VAL A 87 -0.13 9.11 -13.91
N ASP A 88 -1.27 9.52 -14.49
CA ASP A 88 -1.59 10.90 -14.86
C ASP A 88 -2.38 11.64 -13.77
N VAL A 89 -2.66 10.97 -12.64
CA VAL A 89 -3.26 11.56 -11.45
C VAL A 89 -2.25 12.51 -10.80
N VAL A 90 -2.70 13.72 -10.43
CA VAL A 90 -1.87 14.74 -9.81
C VAL A 90 -2.42 15.17 -8.45
N ARG A 91 -1.58 15.81 -7.63
CA ARG A 91 -2.06 16.43 -6.38
C ARG A 91 -3.15 17.44 -6.69
N GLY A 92 -4.23 17.43 -5.91
CA GLY A 92 -5.41 18.28 -6.10
C GLY A 92 -6.47 17.73 -7.04
N ASP A 93 -6.26 16.60 -7.72
CA ASP A 93 -7.37 15.95 -8.42
C ASP A 93 -8.44 15.51 -7.41
N LEU A 94 -9.71 15.63 -7.80
CA LEU A 94 -10.83 15.06 -7.07
C LEU A 94 -11.10 13.66 -7.61
N VAL A 95 -10.80 12.63 -6.82
CA VAL A 95 -10.95 11.22 -7.20
C VAL A 95 -12.24 10.66 -6.62
N LEU A 96 -12.96 9.86 -7.40
CA LEU A 96 -14.03 9.00 -6.93
C LEU A 96 -13.46 7.60 -6.64
N VAL A 97 -13.80 7.05 -5.48
CA VAL A 97 -13.49 5.67 -5.11
C VAL A 97 -14.80 4.96 -4.76
N GLN A 98 -15.11 3.94 -5.54
CA GLN A 98 -16.33 3.14 -5.40
C GLN A 98 -16.04 1.79 -4.76
N GLU A 99 -17.10 1.11 -4.32
CA GLU A 99 -17.02 -0.25 -3.79
C GLU A 99 -16.29 -1.20 -4.75
N GLY A 100 -15.27 -1.91 -4.22
CA GLY A 100 -14.40 -2.81 -4.98
C GLY A 100 -13.15 -2.16 -5.56
N GLU A 101 -13.06 -0.83 -5.56
CA GLU A 101 -11.91 -0.11 -6.12
C GLU A 101 -10.81 0.15 -5.08
N LEU A 102 -9.60 0.34 -5.59
CA LEU A 102 -8.45 0.77 -4.80
C LEU A 102 -8.24 2.27 -4.95
N ALA A 103 -7.81 2.92 -3.86
CA ALA A 103 -7.36 4.30 -3.95
C ALA A 103 -6.08 4.41 -4.80
N PRO A 104 -6.09 5.20 -5.91
CA PRO A 104 -4.96 5.29 -6.84
C PRO A 104 -3.79 6.15 -6.31
N ALA A 105 -4.05 6.96 -5.29
CA ALA A 105 -3.11 7.87 -4.64
C ALA A 105 -3.46 8.00 -3.15
N ASP A 106 -2.68 8.76 -2.39
CA ASP A 106 -3.09 9.14 -1.04
C ASP A 106 -4.13 10.26 -1.15
N LEU A 107 -5.32 10.03 -0.61
CA LEU A 107 -6.48 10.92 -0.69
C LEU A 107 -6.86 11.48 0.67
N ARG A 108 -7.48 12.66 0.66
CA ARG A 108 -8.21 13.25 1.79
C ARG A 108 -9.70 13.26 1.44
N LEU A 109 -10.54 12.61 2.23
CA LEU A 109 -11.97 12.50 1.94
C LEU A 109 -12.63 13.88 2.00
N ALA A 110 -13.26 14.28 0.89
CA ALA A 110 -14.07 15.49 0.77
C ALA A 110 -15.56 15.19 1.00
N SER A 111 -16.02 14.00 0.59
CA SER A 111 -17.38 13.51 0.86
C SER A 111 -17.38 11.99 0.84
N CYS A 112 -18.21 11.34 1.65
CA CYS A 112 -18.39 9.90 1.60
C CYS A 112 -19.82 9.52 2.03
N THR A 113 -20.26 8.32 1.71
CA THR A 113 -21.48 7.74 2.28
C THR A 113 -21.26 7.38 3.76
N ASP A 114 -22.35 7.29 4.53
CA ASP A 114 -22.28 6.98 5.97
C ASP A 114 -21.71 5.58 6.28
N ASP A 115 -21.84 4.66 5.32
CA ASP A 115 -21.37 3.28 5.40
C ASP A 115 -19.99 3.06 4.76
N PHE A 116 -19.28 4.15 4.39
CA PHE A 116 -17.98 4.09 3.74
C PHE A 116 -16.97 3.32 4.60
N LEU A 117 -16.52 2.18 4.07
CA LEU A 117 -15.67 1.22 4.77
C LEU A 117 -14.48 0.87 3.89
N VAL A 118 -13.27 0.99 4.44
CA VAL A 118 -12.03 0.77 3.70
C VAL A 118 -11.18 -0.31 4.37
N SER A 119 -10.59 -1.18 3.56
CA SER A 119 -9.58 -2.15 3.99
C SER A 119 -8.17 -1.68 3.63
N MET A 120 -7.27 -1.74 4.61
CA MET A 120 -5.85 -1.50 4.40
C MET A 120 -5.04 -2.81 4.36
N LEU A 121 -5.70 -3.96 4.16
CA LEU A 121 -5.06 -5.28 4.19
C LEU A 121 -3.87 -5.38 3.23
N ARG A 122 -3.98 -4.83 2.03
CA ARG A 122 -2.92 -4.87 1.01
C ARG A 122 -1.68 -4.10 1.42
N LEU A 123 -1.87 -2.95 2.08
CA LEU A 123 -0.82 -2.03 2.51
C LEU A 123 -0.19 -2.43 3.86
N ASN A 124 -1.02 -2.91 4.79
CA ASN A 124 -0.66 -3.14 6.19
C ASN A 124 -0.50 -4.62 6.54
N GLY A 125 -1.07 -5.53 5.76
CA GLY A 125 -1.10 -6.97 6.06
C GLY A 125 -2.05 -7.36 7.20
N VAL A 126 -2.87 -6.42 7.67
CA VAL A 126 -3.83 -6.59 8.77
C VAL A 126 -5.24 -6.51 8.22
N ASP A 127 -6.02 -7.56 8.47
CA ASP A 127 -7.42 -7.64 8.07
C ASP A 127 -8.30 -6.96 9.13
N ALA A 128 -8.32 -5.63 9.08
CA ALA A 128 -9.09 -4.78 9.98
C ALA A 128 -9.69 -3.62 9.19
N PRO A 129 -10.90 -3.79 8.62
CA PRO A 129 -11.63 -2.71 7.95
C PRO A 129 -11.89 -1.53 8.90
N VAL A 130 -11.79 -0.32 8.37
CA VAL A 130 -11.98 0.92 9.11
C VAL A 130 -13.06 1.77 8.42
N SER A 131 -14.02 2.25 9.21
CA SER A 131 -14.99 3.24 8.72
C SER A 131 -14.35 4.63 8.79
N LEU A 132 -14.38 5.33 7.66
CA LEU A 132 -13.75 6.65 7.51
C LEU A 132 -14.83 7.71 7.28
N LYS A 133 -14.52 8.94 7.71
CA LYS A 133 -15.40 10.10 7.58
C LYS A 133 -14.74 11.18 6.74
N VAL A 134 -15.52 12.20 6.38
CA VAL A 134 -15.00 13.41 5.71
C VAL A 134 -13.85 14.01 6.53
N GLY A 135 -12.75 14.33 5.86
CA GLY A 135 -11.51 14.80 6.46
C GLY A 135 -10.53 13.69 6.86
N ASP A 136 -10.93 12.42 6.85
CA ASP A 136 -9.97 11.32 7.03
C ASP A 136 -9.14 11.09 5.78
N SER A 137 -7.99 10.44 5.94
CA SER A 137 -7.06 10.15 4.84
C SER A 137 -7.14 8.69 4.42
N VAL A 138 -7.17 8.46 3.10
CA VAL A 138 -7.20 7.13 2.48
C VAL A 138 -5.86 6.92 1.77
N PRO A 139 -4.99 6.00 2.21
CA PRO A 139 -3.71 5.80 1.57
C PRO A 139 -3.85 5.03 0.25
N LEU A 140 -2.88 5.21 -0.66
CA LEU A 140 -2.78 4.46 -1.91
C LEU A 140 -2.83 2.95 -1.64
N GLY A 141 -3.65 2.24 -2.43
CA GLY A 141 -3.82 0.79 -2.36
C GLY A 141 -4.72 0.31 -1.22
N ALA A 142 -5.39 1.23 -0.52
CA ALA A 142 -6.52 0.89 0.33
C ALA A 142 -7.75 0.58 -0.53
N GLU A 143 -8.52 -0.43 -0.14
CA GLU A 143 -9.65 -0.97 -0.89
C GLU A 143 -10.97 -0.50 -0.29
N CYS A 144 -11.83 0.10 -1.09
CA CYS A 144 -13.19 0.41 -0.66
C CYS A 144 -14.01 -0.88 -0.62
N LEU A 145 -14.40 -1.29 0.58
CA LEU A 145 -15.21 -2.49 0.78
C LEU A 145 -16.70 -2.23 0.67
N ARG A 146 -17.15 -1.03 1.03
CA ARG A 146 -18.56 -0.61 0.98
C ARG A 146 -18.67 0.90 0.86
N GLY A 147 -19.76 1.35 0.23
CA GLY A 147 -20.08 2.76 0.08
C GLY A 147 -19.29 3.43 -1.04
N ASN A 148 -19.33 4.76 -1.09
CA ASN A 148 -18.59 5.54 -2.07
C ASN A 148 -17.94 6.76 -1.41
N GLY A 149 -16.72 7.08 -1.81
CA GLY A 149 -15.96 8.21 -1.31
C GLY A 149 -15.46 9.09 -2.45
N LYS A 150 -15.48 10.40 -2.25
CA LYS A 150 -14.76 11.36 -3.09
C LYS A 150 -13.66 11.99 -2.25
N GLY A 151 -12.45 12.00 -2.76
CA GLY A 151 -11.29 12.51 -2.05
C GLY A 151 -10.38 13.33 -2.93
N VAL A 152 -9.77 14.35 -2.35
CA VAL A 152 -8.75 15.15 -3.02
C VAL A 152 -7.40 14.46 -2.86
N VAL A 153 -6.63 14.36 -3.94
CA VAL A 153 -5.29 13.78 -3.91
C VAL A 153 -4.34 14.69 -3.13
N ILE A 154 -3.80 14.18 -2.02
CA ILE A 154 -2.86 14.91 -1.17
C ILE A 154 -1.40 14.53 -1.44
N ALA A 155 -1.13 13.30 -1.87
CA ALA A 155 0.20 12.86 -2.25
C ALA A 155 0.17 11.80 -3.36
N ILE A 156 1.12 11.92 -4.28
CA ILE A 156 1.30 11.03 -5.43
C ILE A 156 2.68 10.38 -5.42
N GLY A 157 2.81 9.28 -6.16
CA GLY A 157 4.07 8.60 -6.44
C GLY A 157 4.91 8.34 -5.19
N ASP A 158 6.10 8.92 -5.17
CA ASP A 158 7.11 8.74 -4.12
C ASP A 158 6.80 9.39 -2.78
N ASN A 159 5.78 10.25 -2.73
CA ASN A 159 5.34 10.93 -1.53
C ASN A 159 4.24 10.17 -0.79
N THR A 160 3.67 9.14 -1.43
CA THR A 160 2.63 8.28 -0.85
C THR A 160 3.10 7.50 0.37
N ASN A 161 2.14 7.08 1.20
CA ASN A 161 2.37 6.19 2.33
C ASN A 161 2.96 4.83 1.89
N LEU A 162 2.58 4.31 0.72
CA LEU A 162 3.17 3.12 0.14
C LEU A 162 4.67 3.30 -0.12
N ALA A 163 5.06 4.35 -0.87
CA ALA A 163 6.46 4.63 -1.16
C ALA A 163 7.28 4.85 0.12
N ARG A 164 6.69 5.51 1.12
CA ARG A 164 7.32 5.70 2.44
C ARG A 164 7.58 4.36 3.15
N ARG A 165 6.63 3.42 3.11
CA ARG A 165 6.80 2.08 3.68
C ARG A 165 7.93 1.32 3.00
N ILE A 166 7.98 1.36 1.66
CA ILE A 166 9.06 0.76 0.86
C ILE A 166 10.42 1.33 1.26
N ARG A 167 10.57 2.66 1.22
CA ARG A 167 11.83 3.35 1.55
C ARG A 167 12.31 3.08 2.98
N SER A 168 11.37 2.95 3.91
CA SER A 168 11.67 2.67 5.32
C SER A 168 11.96 1.20 5.64
N GLY A 169 11.97 0.31 4.64
CA GLY A 169 12.19 -1.14 4.84
C GLY A 169 11.02 -1.87 5.51
N ARG A 170 9.84 -1.25 5.59
CA ARG A 170 8.62 -1.86 6.15
C ARG A 170 7.75 -2.57 5.10
N TRP A 171 8.34 -2.89 3.95
CA TRP A 171 7.69 -3.52 2.82
C TRP A 171 8.40 -4.82 2.43
N PRO A 172 7.67 -5.89 2.05
CA PRO A 172 6.21 -6.04 2.07
C PRO A 172 5.66 -6.12 3.50
N PRO A 173 4.35 -5.87 3.71
CA PRO A 173 3.76 -6.10 5.02
C PRO A 173 3.94 -7.57 5.41
N ALA A 174 4.25 -7.82 6.67
CA ALA A 174 4.25 -9.18 7.20
C ALA A 174 2.85 -9.75 6.95
N ARG A 175 2.76 -10.85 6.20
CA ARG A 175 1.50 -11.57 6.08
C ARG A 175 1.10 -11.94 7.50
N GLY A 176 -0.02 -11.39 7.98
CA GLY A 176 -0.67 -11.92 9.17
C GLY A 176 -0.71 -13.43 8.97
N ARG A 177 -0.13 -14.19 9.92
CA ARG A 177 -0.50 -15.59 10.02
C ARG A 177 -2.01 -15.52 10.12
N SER A 178 -2.74 -16.00 9.10
CA SER A 178 -4.14 -16.31 9.34
C SER A 178 -4.14 -17.08 10.64
N ALA A 179 -5.04 -16.75 11.56
CA ALA A 179 -5.32 -17.62 12.68
C ALA A 179 -5.78 -18.93 12.04
N ARG A 180 -4.81 -19.77 11.68
CA ARG A 180 -5.00 -21.17 11.40
C ARG A 180 -5.51 -21.63 12.74
N SER A 181 -6.81 -21.91 12.79
CA SER A 181 -7.43 -22.68 13.84
C SER A 181 -6.39 -23.70 14.30
N SER A 182 -6.12 -23.72 15.60
CA SER A 182 -5.32 -24.75 16.23
C SER A 182 -6.01 -26.10 16.02
N GLU A 183 -5.90 -26.64 14.81
CA GLU A 183 -6.02 -28.05 14.57
C GLU A 183 -4.70 -28.64 15.07
N THR A 184 -4.78 -29.10 16.31
CA THR A 184 -3.82 -30.01 16.92
C THR A 184 -3.67 -31.21 15.99
N THR A 185 -2.74 -31.14 15.04
CA THR A 185 -2.33 -32.32 14.29
C THR A 185 -1.57 -33.21 15.27
N ASN A 186 -2.28 -34.16 15.87
CA ASN A 186 -1.70 -35.37 16.43
C ASN A 186 -0.96 -36.09 15.30
N SER A 187 0.30 -35.69 15.06
CA SER A 187 1.19 -36.38 14.15
C SER A 187 2.10 -37.28 14.99
N PRO A 188 2.13 -38.61 14.72
CA PRO A 188 2.87 -39.57 15.55
C PRO A 188 4.41 -39.41 15.47
N LEU A 189 4.92 -38.51 14.62
CA LEU A 189 6.35 -38.29 14.43
C LEU A 189 7.04 -37.51 15.57
N ASN A 190 6.29 -36.73 16.36
CA ASN A 190 6.87 -36.02 17.52
C ASN A 190 7.03 -36.88 18.77
N ALA A 191 6.49 -38.10 18.79
CA ALA A 191 6.63 -39.03 19.92
C ALA A 191 7.98 -39.78 19.92
N ILE A 192 8.71 -39.79 18.81
CA ILE A 192 9.93 -40.61 18.65
C ILE A 192 11.20 -39.85 19.09
N ALA A 193 11.15 -38.52 19.15
CA ALA A 193 12.29 -37.70 19.57
C ALA A 193 12.55 -37.69 21.09
N ALA A 194 11.64 -38.22 21.91
CA ALA A 194 11.73 -38.16 23.37
C ALA A 194 12.30 -39.43 24.05
N THR A 195 12.63 -40.48 23.30
CA THR A 195 12.98 -41.79 23.90
C THR A 195 14.43 -42.24 23.66
N ILE A 196 15.22 -41.55 22.85
CA ILE A 196 16.60 -41.97 22.55
C ILE A 196 17.58 -41.20 23.45
N ASN A 197 17.63 -41.59 24.73
CA ASN A 197 18.74 -41.27 25.62
C ASN A 197 19.83 -42.34 25.42
N ILE A 198 20.70 -42.18 24.43
CA ILE A 198 21.88 -43.03 24.27
C ILE A 198 23.06 -42.30 24.90
N THR A 199 23.32 -42.63 26.17
CA THR A 199 24.66 -42.51 26.75
C THR A 199 25.60 -43.41 25.97
N SER A 200 26.52 -42.83 25.20
CA SER A 200 27.62 -43.56 24.56
C SER A 200 28.78 -43.68 25.56
N PRO A 201 29.24 -44.90 25.90
CA PRO A 201 30.57 -45.11 26.44
C PRO A 201 31.54 -45.34 25.26
N TYR A 202 32.83 -45.04 25.47
CA TYR A 202 33.97 -45.31 24.57
C TYR A 202 34.31 -44.26 23.50
N SER A 203 35.24 -43.36 23.83
CA SER A 203 36.56 -43.35 23.16
C SER A 203 37.61 -42.68 24.05
N GLN A 204 38.68 -43.43 24.31
CA GLN A 204 39.96 -43.01 24.89
C GLN A 204 40.64 -41.98 23.95
N GLY A 205 41.61 -41.14 24.30
CA GLY A 205 42.64 -41.07 25.34
C GLY A 205 43.83 -40.27 24.73
N THR A 206 44.73 -39.74 25.58
CA THR A 206 46.00 -39.02 25.27
C THR A 206 45.88 -37.59 24.68
N ALA A 207 46.70 -36.57 25.00
CA ALA A 207 48.07 -36.47 25.51
C ALA A 207 48.33 -35.07 26.16
N ALA A 208 49.43 -34.99 26.94
CA ALA A 208 50.26 -33.82 27.30
C ALA A 208 49.63 -32.71 28.20
N LEU A 209 50.24 -32.17 29.26
CA LEU A 209 51.60 -32.11 29.82
C LEU A 209 51.49 -31.99 31.35
#